data_AF-A0A7X9WV96-F1
#
_entry.id   AF-A0A7X9WV96-F1
#
_cell.length_a   1.000
_cell.length_b   1.000
_cell.length_c   1.000
_cell.angle_alpha   90.00
_cell.angle_beta   90.00
_cell.angle_gamma   90.00
#
_symmetry.space_group_name_H-M   'P 1'
#
loop_
_entity.id
_entity.type
_entity.pdbx_description
1 polymer ?
#
loop_
_entity_poly.entity_id
_entity_poly.type
_entity_poly.pdbx_seq_one_letter_code
_entity_poly.pdbx_strand_id
1 'polypeptide(L)'
;MTEQTPIPRTPVHHAYICNVCGSDHVTRDAWAAWDMAAQHWVLEVAFEHSWCHRCMSAARLDRVVLTSPVTFAAPDPGLDPAIAASAG
;
A
#
# COMPACT_ATOMS: atom_id res chain seq x y z
N MET A 1 30.09 -24.34 -22.85
CA MET A 1 28.62 -24.30 -22.72
C MET A 1 28.34 -24.21 -21.23
N THR A 2 28.35 -23.00 -20.67
CA THR A 2 28.26 -22.79 -19.22
C THR A 2 26.80 -22.56 -18.88
N GLU A 3 26.20 -23.54 -18.23
CA GLU A 3 24.81 -23.46 -17.76
C GLU A 3 24.78 -22.59 -16.50
N GLN A 4 24.11 -21.45 -16.60
CA GLN A 4 23.94 -20.52 -15.49
C GLN A 4 22.83 -21.08 -14.57
N THR A 5 23.18 -21.47 -13.34
CA THR A 5 22.19 -21.84 -12.31
C THR A 5 21.24 -20.67 -12.04
N PRO A 6 19.90 -20.85 -12.12
CA PRO A 6 18.97 -19.76 -11.84
C PRO A 6 18.98 -19.44 -10.33
N ILE A 7 19.31 -18.18 -10.00
CA ILE A 7 19.22 -17.68 -8.62
C ILE A 7 17.72 -17.67 -8.23
N PRO A 8 17.34 -18.29 -7.10
CA PRO A 8 15.97 -18.19 -6.61
C PRO A 8 15.67 -16.72 -6.29
N ARG A 9 14.77 -16.11 -7.06
CA ARG A 9 14.27 -14.77 -6.80
C ARG A 9 13.29 -14.85 -5.64
N THR A 10 13.72 -14.44 -4.45
CA THR A 10 12.80 -14.25 -3.32
C THR A 10 11.70 -13.29 -3.76
N PRO A 11 10.40 -13.64 -3.62
CA PRO A 11 9.33 -12.76 -4.04
C PRO A 11 9.35 -11.47 -3.22
N VAL A 12 9.40 -10.34 -3.91
CA VAL A 12 9.33 -9.01 -3.28
C VAL A 12 7.86 -8.73 -2.96
N HIS A 13 7.53 -8.69 -1.68
CA HIS A 13 6.20 -8.33 -1.22
C HIS A 13 6.07 -6.80 -1.16
N HIS A 14 4.88 -6.29 -1.49
CA HIS A 14 4.60 -4.85 -1.52
C HIS A 14 3.37 -4.53 -0.68
N ALA A 15 3.32 -3.31 -0.16
CA ALA A 15 2.14 -2.71 0.44
C ALA A 15 1.83 -1.37 -0.24
N TYR A 16 0.58 -0.92 -0.08
CA TYR A 16 0.17 0.45 -0.42
C TYR A 16 -0.07 1.22 0.87
N ILE A 17 0.48 2.42 0.96
CA ILE A 17 0.32 3.30 2.11
C ILE A 17 -0.17 4.67 1.68
N CYS A 18 -0.85 5.37 2.58
CA CYS A 18 -1.25 6.76 2.39
C CYS A 18 0.00 7.63 2.28
N ASN A 19 0.10 8.43 1.22
CA ASN A 19 1.23 9.34 1.01
C ASN A 19 1.33 10.46 2.07
N VAL A 20 0.28 10.68 2.86
CA VAL A 20 0.20 11.75 3.87
C VAL A 20 0.58 11.23 5.25
N CYS A 21 -0.09 10.18 5.74
CA CYS A 21 0.13 9.67 7.10
C CYS A 21 0.94 8.38 7.19
N GLY A 22 1.30 7.77 6.05
CA GLY A 22 2.04 6.51 6.00
C GLY A 22 1.27 5.27 6.43
N SER A 23 -0.03 5.38 6.78
CA SER A 23 -0.84 4.22 7.15
C SER A 23 -1.19 3.37 5.93
N ASP A 24 -1.20 2.05 6.11
CA ASP A 24 -1.71 1.04 5.18
C ASP A 24 -3.23 0.86 5.23
N HIS A 25 -3.94 1.60 6.08
CA HIS A 25 -5.40 1.57 6.17
C HIS A 25 -6.02 2.41 5.05
N VAL A 26 -5.90 1.89 3.83
CA VAL A 26 -6.28 2.55 2.58
C VAL A 26 -7.14 1.65 1.70
N THR A 27 -7.98 2.27 0.87
CA THR A 27 -8.84 1.58 -0.10
C THR A 27 -8.76 2.27 -1.46
N ARG A 28 -9.13 1.52 -2.52
CA ARG A 28 -9.37 2.05 -3.87
C ARG A 28 -10.79 1.73 -4.27
N ASP A 29 -11.39 2.64 -5.02
CA ASP A 29 -12.69 2.39 -5.62
C ASP A 29 -12.57 1.31 -6.69
N ALA A 30 -13.61 0.50 -6.80
CA ALA A 30 -13.66 -0.56 -7.78
C ALA A 30 -15.11 -0.90 -8.14
N TRP A 31 -15.30 -1.47 -9.32
CA TRP A 31 -16.53 -2.19 -9.63
C TRP A 31 -16.37 -3.66 -9.29
N ALA A 32 -17.41 -4.18 -8.66
CA ALA A 32 -17.59 -5.60 -8.47
C ALA A 32 -18.80 -6.06 -9.27
N ALA A 33 -18.64 -7.14 -10.02
CA ALA A 33 -19.71 -7.77 -10.78
C ALA A 33 -20.15 -9.07 -10.07
N TRP A 34 -21.44 -9.39 -10.15
CA TRP A 34 -21.96 -10.65 -9.65
C TRP A 34 -21.70 -11.76 -10.67
N ASP A 35 -20.89 -12.75 -10.31
CA ASP A 35 -20.70 -13.95 -11.13
C ASP A 35 -21.84 -14.93 -10.86
N MET A 36 -22.68 -15.15 -11.88
CA MET A 36 -23.82 -16.05 -11.79
C MET A 36 -23.44 -17.53 -11.67
N ALA A 37 -22.30 -17.97 -12.20
CA ALA A 37 -21.86 -19.35 -12.10
C ALA A 37 -21.21 -19.63 -10.75
N ALA A 38 -20.34 -18.72 -10.30
CA ALA A 38 -19.62 -18.85 -9.03
C ALA A 38 -20.44 -18.40 -7.81
N GLN A 39 -21.54 -17.67 -8.03
CA GLN A 39 -22.42 -17.11 -6.98
C GLN A 39 -21.64 -16.26 -5.96
N HIS A 40 -20.74 -15.41 -6.46
CA HIS A 40 -20.01 -14.44 -5.64
C HIS A 40 -19.76 -13.13 -6.38
N TRP A 41 -19.36 -12.10 -5.62
CA TRP A 41 -18.87 -10.85 -6.19
C TRP A 41 -17.42 -11.00 -6.63
N VAL A 42 -17.10 -10.54 -7.83
CA VAL A 42 -15.74 -10.54 -8.39
C VAL A 42 -15.34 -9.10 -8.68
N LEU A 43 -14.09 -8.75 -8.33
CA LEU A 43 -13.52 -7.46 -8.69
C LEU A 43 -13.28 -7.40 -10.19
N GLU A 44 -13.97 -6.52 -10.89
CA GLU A 44 -13.86 -6.40 -12.35
C GLU A 44 -12.80 -5.37 -12.75
N VAL A 45 -12.82 -4.20 -12.11
CA VAL A 45 -11.87 -3.12 -12.36
C VAL A 45 -11.67 -2.29 -11.10
N ALA A 46 -10.41 -1.91 -10.84
CA ALA A 46 -10.06 -0.94 -9.81
C ALA A 46 -9.74 0.42 -10.46
N PHE A 47 -10.28 1.50 -9.91
CA PHE A 47 -10.13 2.87 -10.40
C PHE A 47 -8.99 3.61 -9.70
N GLU A 48 -8.60 4.78 -10.20
CA GLU A 48 -7.52 5.61 -9.64
C GLU A 48 -7.91 6.25 -8.29
N HIS A 49 -9.22 6.43 -8.01
CA HIS A 49 -9.67 7.02 -6.76
C HIS A 49 -9.30 6.14 -5.57
N SER A 50 -8.72 6.75 -4.55
CA SER A 50 -8.29 6.09 -3.33
C SER A 50 -8.55 6.94 -2.08
N TRP A 51 -8.75 6.24 -0.97
CA TRP A 51 -9.17 6.80 0.29
C TRP A 51 -8.28 6.31 1.43
N CYS A 52 -7.96 7.20 2.37
CA CYS A 52 -7.28 6.83 3.60
C CYS A 52 -8.25 6.90 4.78
N HIS A 53 -8.46 5.78 5.48
CA HIS A 53 -9.36 5.70 6.62
C HIS A 53 -8.82 6.38 7.88
N ARG A 54 -7.50 6.61 7.96
CA ARG A 54 -6.88 7.38 9.04
C ARG A 54 -7.00 8.89 8.83
N CYS A 55 -6.76 9.37 7.61
CA CYS A 55 -6.92 10.79 7.28
C CYS A 55 -8.39 11.19 7.09
N MET A 56 -9.28 10.22 6.85
CA MET A 56 -10.68 10.44 6.48
C MET A 56 -10.81 11.34 5.25
N SER A 57 -9.94 11.16 4.28
CA SER A 57 -9.90 11.94 3.05
C SER A 57 -9.43 11.10 1.86
N ALA A 58 -9.70 11.60 0.65
CA ALA A 58 -9.04 11.11 -0.55
C ALA A 58 -7.51 11.25 -0.39
N ALA A 59 -6.76 10.27 -0.89
CA ALA A 59 -5.32 10.20 -0.74
C ALA A 59 -4.68 9.64 -2.01
N ARG A 60 -3.39 9.91 -2.23
CA ARG A 60 -2.58 9.14 -3.18
C ARG A 60 -1.97 7.96 -2.42
N LEU A 61 -1.82 6.83 -3.09
CA LEU A 61 -1.20 5.65 -2.50
C LEU A 61 0.23 5.46 -3.01
N ASP A 62 1.17 5.32 -2.10
CA ASP A 62 2.56 4.97 -2.40
C ASP A 62 2.76 3.48 -2.25
N ARG A 63 3.47 2.88 -3.22
CA ARG A 63 3.86 1.47 -3.16
C ARG A 63 5.20 1.36 -2.44
N VAL A 64 5.24 0.55 -1.39
CA VAL A 64 6.44 0.29 -0.60
C VAL A 64 6.77 -1.20 -0.58
N VAL A 65 8.04 -1.53 -0.37
CA VAL A 65 8.49 -2.92 -0.19
C VAL A 65 8.29 -3.33 1.26
N LEU A 66 7.73 -4.52 1.45
CA LEU A 66 7.61 -5.15 2.76
C LEU A 66 8.95 -5.80 3.13
N THR A 67 9.47 -5.45 4.30
CA THR A 67 10.69 -6.06 4.87
C THR A 67 10.37 -7.28 5.74
N SER A 68 9.08 -7.49 6.04
CA SER A 68 8.48 -8.59 6.80
C SER A 68 7.03 -8.75 6.32
N PRO A 69 6.35 -9.91 6.54
CA PRO A 69 5.00 -10.17 5.99
C PRO A 69 3.94 -9.08 6.25
N VAL A 70 4.10 -8.26 7.28
CA VAL A 70 3.15 -7.20 7.68
C VAL A 70 3.83 -5.89 8.06
N THR A 71 5.13 -5.74 7.79
CA THR A 71 5.88 -4.53 8.18
C THR A 71 6.51 -3.91 6.94
N PHE A 72 6.10 -2.68 6.65
CA PHE A 72 6.82 -1.77 5.76
C PHE A 72 7.68 -0.86 6.63
N ALA A 73 8.87 -0.49 6.17
CA ALA A 73 9.65 0.54 6.85
C ALA A 73 8.81 1.83 6.89
N ALA A 74 8.70 2.45 8.07
CA ALA A 74 8.11 3.79 8.16
C ALA A 74 8.90 4.74 7.25
N PRO A 75 8.26 5.70 6.56
CA PRO A 75 8.98 6.83 6.00
C PRO A 75 9.75 7.47 7.14
N ASP A 76 11.08 7.65 6.99
CA ASP A 76 11.90 8.32 7.99
C ASP A 76 11.25 9.68 8.31
N PRO A 77 10.67 9.87 9.52
CA PRO A 77 10.19 11.17 9.92
C PRO A 77 11.45 11.91 10.32
N GLY A 78 12.18 12.42 9.32
CA GLY A 78 13.30 13.31 9.57
C GLY A 78 12.85 14.28 10.64
N LEU A 79 13.55 14.32 11.78
CA LEU A 79 13.21 15.19 12.90
C LEU A 79 12.98 16.59 12.33
N ASP A 80 11.73 17.01 12.23
CA ASP A 80 11.40 18.37 11.84
C ASP A 80 11.41 19.17 13.15
N PRO A 81 12.45 19.97 13.43
CA PRO A 81 12.60 20.64 14.73
C PRO A 81 11.49 21.65 15.02
N ALA A 82 10.64 21.97 14.05
CA ALA A 82 9.54 22.91 14.18
C ALA A 82 8.37 22.41 15.04
N ILE A 83 8.12 21.10 15.14
CA ILE A 83 6.98 20.56 15.92
C ILE A 83 7.29 20.54 17.44
N ALA A 84 8.58 20.49 17.82
CA ALA A 84 8.98 20.48 19.23
C ALA A 84 8.81 21.83 19.95
N ALA A 85 8.63 22.93 19.22
CA ALA A 85 8.67 24.29 19.77
C ALA A 85 7.29 24.86 20.18
N SER A 86 6.17 24.17 19.91
CA SER A 86 4.82 24.66 20.23
C SER A 86 4.23 24.09 21.53
N ALA A 87 4.98 23.28 22.26
CA ALA A 87 4.64 22.88 23.63
C ALA A 87 5.40 23.78 24.62
N GLY A 88 4.97 25.05 24.69
CA GLY A 88 5.46 26.06 25.63
C GLY A 88 4.31 26.89 26.16
#